data_AF-A0A496VNS1-F1
#
_entry.id   AF-A0A496VNS1-F1
#
_cell.length_a   1.000
_cell.length_b   1.000
_cell.length_c   1.000
_cell.angle_alpha   90.00
_cell.angle_beta   90.00
_cell.angle_gamma   90.00
#
_symmetry.space_group_name_H-M   'P 1'
#
loop_
_entity.id
_entity.type
_entity.pdbx_description
1 polymer ?
#
loop_
_entity_poly.entity_id
_entity_poly.type
_entity_poly.pdbx_seq_one_letter_code
_entity_poly.pdbx_strand_id
1 'polypeptide(L)'
;MTKKVSSRNTKAELLEAYKEIEAAYQALESKKATVLTSKPTAAATTVKVLPVSNAPKTKMSQTAQLSLKNDHAPMEEVINVFGQLGEKFNTALSQMSTNLLVEASRLKEVRTDANAESNRLANLYNLEIGEETLSDLLKQYTDTAEQYQETLKQKSKETEKAWFEKNHAWLTEKEENEQRLKEQGTSVHKAQKREDSEYCYDLTLKRGISDEDYTQQKKQQQQALNELEETRRKAWNEREKALAERDKQFQEIKTKVDRFPKELETAIKKAKDEGTGIARHQAKIKAELAAKEFEGEAEISQLKIRAFEEQVATQTNQIDKLSMQLEAALKQAQELAVKAIEGSSSHSSFEALKEIALEQAKNQTKAK
;
A
#
# COMPACT_ATOMS: atom_id res chain seq x y z
N MET A 1 19.89 32.76 -0.36
CA MET A 1 19.75 31.83 0.77
C MET A 1 18.79 30.75 0.32
N THR A 2 19.30 29.57 -0.05
CA THR A 2 18.47 28.49 -0.63
C THR A 2 17.60 27.86 0.45
N LYS A 3 16.29 27.73 0.20
CA LYS A 3 15.35 27.06 1.12
C LYS A 3 15.77 25.59 1.27
N LYS A 4 15.97 25.12 2.50
CA LYS A 4 16.31 23.71 2.79
C LYS A 4 15.11 22.82 2.43
N VAL A 5 15.32 21.91 1.49
CA VAL A 5 14.32 20.93 1.06
C VAL A 5 14.26 19.79 2.08
N SER A 6 13.06 19.49 2.61
CA SER A 6 12.78 18.39 3.54
C SER A 6 11.60 17.56 3.02
N SER A 7 11.46 16.31 3.45
CA SER A 7 10.40 15.37 3.06
C SER A 7 8.97 15.83 3.41
N ARG A 8 8.82 16.97 4.11
CA ARG A 8 7.55 17.63 4.41
C ARG A 8 7.09 18.65 3.36
N ASN A 9 7.90 18.99 2.36
CA ASN A 9 7.56 20.05 1.40
C ASN A 9 6.62 19.54 0.31
N THR A 10 5.69 20.41 -0.12
CA THR A 10 4.71 20.10 -1.17
C THR A 10 5.39 20.05 -2.55
N LYS A 11 4.78 19.32 -3.51
CA LYS A 11 5.31 19.18 -4.88
C LYS A 11 5.55 20.54 -5.57
N ALA A 12 4.74 21.56 -5.24
CA ALA A 12 4.92 22.92 -5.75
C ALA A 12 6.21 23.57 -5.22
N GLU A 13 6.48 23.45 -3.92
CA GLU A 13 7.68 24.00 -3.28
C GLU A 13 8.97 23.28 -3.74
N LEU A 14 8.88 21.98 -4.05
CA LEU A 14 9.99 21.22 -4.64
C LEU A 14 10.33 21.70 -6.05
N LEU A 15 9.32 21.98 -6.88
CA LEU A 15 9.51 22.48 -8.24
C LEU A 15 10.05 23.92 -8.26
N GLU A 16 9.64 24.76 -7.30
CA GLU A 16 10.17 26.11 -7.17
C GLU A 16 11.63 26.11 -6.70
N ALA A 17 11.97 25.26 -5.71
CA ALA A 17 13.36 25.08 -5.27
C ALA A 17 14.26 24.51 -6.38
N TYR A 18 13.75 23.60 -7.21
CA TYR A 18 14.48 23.08 -8.37
C TYR A 18 14.80 24.18 -9.39
N LYS A 19 13.80 25.02 -9.73
CA LYS A 19 13.99 26.15 -10.65
C LYS A 19 14.96 27.20 -10.11
N GLU A 20 14.95 27.48 -8.80
CA GLU A 20 15.92 28.37 -8.16
C GLU A 20 17.36 27.83 -8.23
N ILE A 21 17.54 26.51 -8.07
CA ILE A 21 18.85 25.86 -8.19
C ILE A 21 19.34 25.85 -9.64
N GLU A 22 18.46 25.60 -10.60
CA GLU A 22 18.78 25.62 -12.02
C GLU A 22 19.21 27.03 -12.49
N ALA A 23 18.50 28.07 -12.02
CA ALA A 23 18.88 29.46 -12.24
C ALA A 23 20.23 29.80 -11.59
N ALA A 24 20.50 29.29 -10.38
CA ALA A 24 21.79 29.47 -9.72
C ALA A 24 22.95 28.75 -10.44
N TYR A 25 22.71 27.57 -11.03
CA TYR A 25 23.68 26.85 -11.84
C TYR A 25 24.03 27.61 -13.13
N GLN A 26 23.02 28.11 -13.86
CA GLN A 26 23.27 28.91 -15.06
C GLN A 26 23.97 30.24 -14.75
N ALA A 27 23.69 30.85 -13.60
CA ALA A 27 24.42 32.03 -13.12
C ALA A 27 25.89 31.72 -12.75
N LEU A 28 26.21 30.50 -12.35
CA LEU A 28 27.59 30.06 -12.08
C LEU A 28 28.34 29.68 -13.37
N GLU A 29 27.67 29.09 -14.35
CA GLU A 29 28.24 28.81 -15.67
C GLU A 29 28.57 30.10 -16.43
N SER A 30 27.67 31.08 -16.42
CA SER A 30 27.95 32.40 -17.03
C SER A 30 29.13 33.11 -16.36
N LYS A 31 29.27 33.00 -15.03
CA LYS A 31 30.45 33.51 -14.29
C LYS A 31 31.74 32.74 -14.63
N LYS A 32 31.69 31.42 -14.83
CA LYS A 32 32.85 30.64 -15.31
C LYS A 32 33.28 31.04 -16.72
N ALA A 33 32.33 31.34 -17.61
CA ALA A 33 32.61 31.81 -18.96
C ALA A 33 33.31 33.19 -18.96
N THR A 34 32.97 34.09 -18.02
CA THR A 34 33.65 35.39 -17.90
C THR A 34 35.08 35.27 -17.38
N VAL A 35 35.36 34.32 -16.47
CA VAL A 35 36.71 34.12 -15.89
C VAL A 35 37.70 33.46 -16.87
N LEU A 36 37.21 32.74 -17.89
CA LEU A 36 38.04 32.09 -18.92
C LEU A 36 38.54 33.03 -20.04
N THR A 37 38.19 34.33 -20.02
CA THR A 37 38.62 35.31 -21.05
C THR A 37 39.72 36.29 -20.61
N SER A 38 40.19 36.25 -19.36
CA SER A 38 41.36 37.03 -18.93
C SER A 38 42.61 36.14 -18.84
N LYS A 39 43.31 35.99 -19.97
CA LYS A 39 44.64 35.37 -20.05
C LYS A 39 45.70 36.42 -19.63
N PRO A 40 46.66 36.10 -18.73
CA PRO A 40 47.73 37.04 -18.36
C PRO A 40 48.76 37.16 -19.48
N THR A 41 49.10 38.39 -19.82
CA THR A 41 50.10 38.77 -20.82
C THR A 41 51.51 38.51 -20.27
N ALA A 42 52.20 37.51 -20.81
CA ALA A 42 53.65 37.36 -20.66
C ALA A 42 54.34 38.09 -21.81
N ALA A 43 55.14 39.11 -21.47
CA ALA A 43 56.00 39.82 -22.40
C ALA A 43 57.14 38.91 -22.86
N ALA A 44 57.24 38.71 -24.17
CA ALA A 44 58.42 38.13 -24.82
C ALA A 44 58.82 39.04 -25.98
N THR A 45 60.01 39.63 -25.81
CA THR A 45 60.77 40.41 -26.78
C THR A 45 61.25 39.52 -27.93
N THR A 46 60.94 39.87 -29.18
CA THR A 46 61.62 39.38 -30.40
C THR A 46 61.86 40.56 -31.35
N VAL A 47 63.10 41.06 -31.40
CA VAL A 47 64.11 40.87 -32.47
C VAL A 47 63.70 41.42 -33.84
N LYS A 48 64.44 42.44 -34.31
CA LYS A 48 64.58 42.80 -35.72
C LYS A 48 66.08 42.95 -36.03
N VAL A 49 66.61 42.08 -36.89
CA VAL A 49 67.97 42.17 -37.48
C VAL A 49 67.76 42.04 -38.99
N LEU A 50 68.38 42.88 -39.83
CA LEU A 50 69.60 42.60 -40.64
C LEU A 50 69.64 43.65 -41.79
N PRO A 51 70.72 43.81 -42.57
CA PRO A 51 72.16 43.68 -42.29
C PRO A 51 73.02 44.78 -42.98
N VAL A 52 74.31 44.90 -42.63
CA VAL A 52 75.35 45.42 -43.54
C VAL A 52 76.58 44.52 -43.49
N SER A 53 77.20 44.43 -44.66
CA SER A 53 78.07 43.39 -45.20
C SER A 53 79.57 43.73 -45.11
N ASN A 54 80.36 42.68 -44.85
CA ASN A 54 81.68 42.31 -45.34
C ASN A 54 82.98 43.08 -44.98
N ALA A 55 83.90 42.27 -44.43
CA ALA A 55 85.35 42.36 -44.24
C ALA A 55 86.12 42.52 -45.59
N PRO A 56 87.49 42.67 -45.69
CA PRO A 56 88.51 41.94 -44.89
C PRO A 56 89.90 42.59 -44.61
N LYS A 57 90.59 42.03 -43.58
CA LYS A 57 92.02 41.65 -43.40
C LYS A 57 93.14 42.57 -43.94
N THR A 58 94.23 42.75 -43.16
CA THR A 58 95.60 42.23 -43.45
C THR A 58 96.60 42.42 -42.28
N LYS A 59 97.61 41.54 -42.26
CA LYS A 59 98.64 41.19 -41.25
C LYS A 59 99.84 42.15 -41.14
N MET A 60 100.60 41.96 -40.05
CA MET A 60 101.98 42.44 -39.77
C MET A 60 103.00 42.11 -40.89
N SER A 61 104.01 42.98 -41.10
CA SER A 61 105.47 42.69 -40.91
C SER A 61 106.43 43.72 -41.54
N GLN A 62 107.40 44.19 -40.74
CA GLN A 62 108.86 44.33 -40.96
C GLN A 62 109.55 45.36 -41.91
N THR A 63 110.51 46.07 -41.27
CA THR A 63 111.93 46.36 -41.65
C THR A 63 112.35 47.49 -42.60
N ALA A 64 113.50 48.07 -42.24
CA ALA A 64 114.18 49.29 -42.69
C ALA A 64 115.31 49.07 -43.73
N GLN A 65 115.83 50.17 -44.33
CA GLN A 65 117.21 50.45 -44.82
C GLN A 65 117.21 51.54 -45.93
N LEU A 66 118.24 52.34 -46.26
CA LEU A 66 119.42 52.97 -45.62
C LEU A 66 120.08 53.92 -46.69
N SER A 67 120.87 54.92 -46.24
CA SER A 67 122.05 55.59 -46.89
C SER A 67 121.97 56.75 -47.92
N LEU A 68 122.41 57.95 -47.46
CA LEU A 68 123.64 58.76 -47.75
C LEU A 68 124.23 58.81 -49.20
N LYS A 69 124.78 59.92 -49.77
CA LYS A 69 125.95 60.74 -49.34
C LYS A 69 126.34 61.83 -50.41
N ASN A 70 127.05 62.93 -50.04
CA ASN A 70 128.33 63.48 -50.63
C ASN A 70 128.58 65.02 -50.52
N ASP A 71 129.63 65.40 -49.77
CA ASP A 71 130.96 66.00 -50.11
C ASP A 71 131.24 67.35 -50.87
N HIS A 72 132.00 68.20 -50.14
CA HIS A 72 133.11 69.15 -50.46
C HIS A 72 132.90 70.57 -51.08
N ALA A 73 133.64 71.57 -50.53
CA ALA A 73 133.48 73.04 -50.63
C ALA A 73 134.72 73.79 -51.21
N PRO A 74 134.64 75.09 -51.62
CA PRO A 74 135.79 75.98 -51.80
C PRO A 74 135.75 77.34 -51.05
N MET A 75 136.93 77.94 -50.90
CA MET A 75 137.45 78.72 -49.75
C MET A 75 137.07 80.23 -49.64
N GLU A 76 136.22 80.77 -50.51
CA GLU A 76 135.76 82.18 -50.45
C GLU A 76 134.43 82.32 -49.70
N GLU A 77 133.71 81.21 -49.62
CA GLU A 77 132.68 80.98 -48.62
C GLU A 77 133.27 81.06 -47.21
N VAL A 78 134.54 80.71 -46.99
CA VAL A 78 135.13 80.57 -45.64
C VAL A 78 135.18 81.90 -44.86
N ILE A 79 135.32 83.05 -45.51
CA ILE A 79 135.39 84.36 -44.82
C ILE A 79 133.99 84.89 -44.49
N ASN A 80 133.04 84.77 -45.43
CA ASN A 80 131.62 85.06 -45.14
C ASN A 80 131.03 84.02 -44.17
N VAL A 81 131.47 82.77 -44.26
CA VAL A 81 131.21 81.72 -43.28
C VAL A 81 131.84 82.11 -41.96
N PHE A 82 133.00 82.76 -41.86
CA PHE A 82 133.55 83.18 -40.57
C PHE A 82 132.73 84.29 -39.89
N GLY A 83 132.23 85.26 -40.65
CA GLY A 83 131.32 86.31 -40.15
C GLY A 83 129.94 85.74 -39.77
N GLN A 84 129.38 84.89 -40.63
CA GLN A 84 128.18 84.12 -40.32
C GLN A 84 128.43 83.10 -39.21
N LEU A 85 129.65 82.60 -39.02
CA LEU A 85 130.03 81.66 -37.96
C LEU A 85 130.11 82.43 -36.64
N GLY A 86 130.55 83.68 -36.61
CA GLY A 86 130.43 84.52 -35.42
C GLY A 86 128.98 84.66 -34.94
N GLU A 87 128.05 85.01 -35.83
CA GLU A 87 126.63 85.10 -35.50
C GLU A 87 125.98 83.73 -35.26
N LYS A 88 126.30 82.70 -36.07
CA LYS A 88 125.82 81.33 -35.91
C LYS A 88 126.38 80.68 -34.64
N PHE A 89 127.58 81.05 -34.19
CA PHE A 89 128.18 80.54 -32.96
C PHE A 89 127.58 81.25 -31.75
N ASN A 90 127.30 82.55 -31.81
CA ASN A 90 126.65 83.26 -30.71
C ASN A 90 125.16 82.87 -30.58
N THR A 91 124.48 82.64 -31.70
CA THR A 91 123.12 82.07 -31.72
C THR A 91 123.11 80.58 -31.37
N ALA A 92 124.07 79.77 -31.82
CA ALA A 92 124.20 78.37 -31.41
C ALA A 92 124.61 78.23 -29.94
N LEU A 93 125.40 79.14 -29.38
CA LEU A 93 125.75 79.13 -27.96
C LEU A 93 124.55 79.51 -27.10
N SER A 94 123.77 80.51 -27.52
CA SER A 94 122.50 80.85 -26.86
C SER A 94 121.46 79.74 -27.01
N GLN A 95 121.34 79.12 -28.19
CA GLN A 95 120.45 77.98 -28.43
C GLN A 95 120.90 76.74 -27.68
N MET A 96 122.21 76.49 -27.56
CA MET A 96 122.76 75.42 -26.75
C MET A 96 122.47 75.68 -25.28
N SER A 97 122.61 76.92 -24.78
CA SER A 97 122.28 77.22 -23.39
C SER A 97 120.78 77.09 -23.12
N THR A 98 119.91 77.52 -24.04
CA THR A 98 118.46 77.32 -23.90
C THR A 98 118.08 75.85 -24.02
N ASN A 99 118.70 75.09 -24.92
CA ASN A 99 118.45 73.65 -25.07
C ASN A 99 118.98 72.87 -23.87
N LEU A 100 120.12 73.25 -23.29
CA LEU A 100 120.64 72.64 -22.07
C LEU A 100 119.74 72.97 -20.88
N LEU A 101 119.13 74.16 -20.84
CA LEU A 101 118.14 74.52 -19.82
C LEU A 101 116.83 73.73 -19.99
N VAL A 102 116.35 73.56 -21.23
CA VAL A 102 115.13 72.79 -21.54
C VAL A 102 115.35 71.29 -21.34
N GLU A 103 116.50 70.75 -21.72
CA GLU A 103 116.87 69.37 -21.44
C GLU A 103 117.07 69.15 -19.93
N ALA A 104 117.66 70.11 -19.21
CA ALA A 104 117.77 70.02 -17.75
C ALA A 104 116.39 70.06 -17.06
N SER A 105 115.44 70.89 -17.53
CA SER A 105 114.07 70.91 -16.99
C SER A 105 113.32 69.63 -17.35
N ARG A 106 113.47 69.13 -18.57
CA ARG A 106 112.83 67.88 -19.02
C ARG A 106 113.38 66.66 -18.28
N LEU A 107 114.69 66.62 -18.03
CA LEU A 107 115.33 65.55 -17.25
C LEU A 107 114.88 65.62 -15.78
N LYS A 108 114.64 66.82 -15.25
CA LYS A 108 114.04 67.01 -13.93
C LYS A 108 112.60 66.50 -13.88
N GLU A 109 111.76 66.83 -14.87
CA GLU A 109 110.36 66.35 -14.96
C GLU A 109 110.30 64.82 -15.09
N VAL A 110 111.10 64.23 -15.97
CA VAL A 110 111.16 62.77 -16.13
C VAL A 110 111.64 62.09 -14.84
N ARG A 111 112.56 62.71 -14.10
CA ARG A 111 112.99 62.19 -12.78
C ARG A 111 111.89 62.31 -11.73
N THR A 112 111.10 63.39 -11.72
CA THR A 112 109.99 63.52 -10.76
C THR A 112 108.87 62.54 -11.07
N ASP A 113 108.54 62.33 -12.34
CA ASP A 113 107.50 61.38 -12.75
C ASP A 113 107.94 59.94 -12.51
N ALA A 114 109.21 59.60 -12.80
CA ALA A 114 109.76 58.28 -12.48
C ALA A 114 109.74 58.00 -10.97
N ASN A 115 110.05 58.99 -10.14
CA ASN A 115 109.97 58.86 -8.68
C ASN A 115 108.52 58.79 -8.18
N ALA A 116 107.59 59.52 -8.80
CA ALA A 116 106.18 59.49 -8.45
C ALA A 116 105.57 58.12 -8.76
N GLU A 117 105.84 57.56 -9.95
CA GLU A 117 105.38 56.21 -10.31
C GLU A 117 106.08 55.12 -9.50
N SER A 118 107.36 55.29 -9.16
CA SER A 118 108.06 54.37 -8.25
C SER A 118 107.44 54.37 -6.84
N ASN A 119 107.13 55.55 -6.29
CA ASN A 119 106.44 55.68 -5.00
C ASN A 119 104.99 55.19 -5.07
N ARG A 120 104.31 55.38 -6.20
CA ARG A 120 102.96 54.89 -6.42
C ARG A 120 102.94 53.37 -6.46
N LEU A 121 103.88 52.73 -7.15
CA LEU A 121 104.03 51.28 -7.14
C LEU A 121 104.39 50.75 -5.74
N ALA A 122 105.29 51.43 -5.02
CA ALA A 122 105.64 51.06 -3.65
C ALA A 122 104.44 51.14 -2.70
N ASN A 123 103.64 52.21 -2.77
CA ASN A 123 102.46 52.40 -1.92
C ASN A 123 101.28 51.51 -2.33
N LEU A 124 101.07 51.25 -3.62
CA LEU A 124 99.91 50.48 -4.09
C LEU A 124 100.07 48.98 -3.82
N TYR A 125 101.31 48.49 -3.87
CA TYR A 125 101.62 47.10 -3.58
C TYR A 125 102.15 46.88 -2.16
N ASN A 126 102.42 47.95 -1.40
CA ASN A 126 102.97 47.89 -0.05
C ASN A 126 104.17 46.92 0.05
N LEU A 127 105.00 46.93 -0.99
CA LEU A 127 106.15 46.04 -1.13
C LEU A 127 107.38 46.77 -0.57
N GLU A 128 107.84 46.35 0.61
CA GLU A 128 109.21 46.62 1.03
C GLU A 128 110.15 45.88 0.08
N ILE A 129 110.72 46.55 -0.94
CA ILE A 129 111.53 45.88 -1.97
C ILE A 129 112.84 45.34 -1.34
N GLY A 130 112.80 44.09 -0.89
CA GLY A 130 113.94 43.21 -0.67
C GLY A 130 114.01 42.12 -1.74
N GLU A 131 115.15 41.42 -1.86
CA GLU A 131 115.41 40.38 -2.87
C GLU A 131 114.39 39.21 -2.85
N GLU A 132 113.65 39.00 -1.75
CA GLU A 132 112.69 37.90 -1.59
C GLU A 132 111.19 38.30 -1.69
N THR A 133 110.84 39.57 -1.91
CA THR A 133 109.43 40.02 -1.85
C THR A 133 108.56 39.57 -3.00
N LEU A 134 109.13 39.45 -4.20
CA LEU A 134 108.44 38.87 -5.34
C LEU A 134 108.21 37.37 -5.12
N SER A 135 109.16 36.67 -4.49
CA SER A 135 108.99 35.26 -4.13
C SER A 135 107.96 35.06 -3.03
N ASP A 136 107.89 35.93 -2.03
CA ASP A 136 106.90 35.82 -0.96
C ASP A 136 105.49 36.18 -1.43
N LEU A 137 105.36 37.18 -2.32
CA LEU A 137 104.08 37.46 -2.98
C LEU A 137 103.65 36.28 -3.86
N LEU A 138 104.59 35.71 -4.63
CA LEU A 138 104.30 34.53 -5.45
C LEU A 138 103.87 33.34 -4.58
N LYS A 139 104.52 33.10 -3.43
CA LYS A 139 104.11 32.09 -2.43
C LYS A 139 102.72 32.37 -1.87
N GLN A 140 102.40 33.61 -1.50
CA GLN A 140 101.05 33.96 -1.03
C GLN A 140 99.98 33.73 -2.11
N TYR A 141 100.27 34.05 -3.38
CA TYR A 141 99.37 33.77 -4.49
C TYR A 141 99.23 32.27 -4.77
N THR A 142 100.30 31.47 -4.67
CA THR A 142 100.21 30.02 -4.81
C THR A 142 99.44 29.40 -3.66
N ASP A 143 99.71 29.80 -2.42
CA ASP A 143 99.04 29.28 -1.22
C ASP A 143 97.55 29.65 -1.21
N THR A 144 97.21 30.89 -1.57
CA THR A 144 95.81 31.30 -1.70
C THR A 144 95.12 30.57 -2.85
N ALA A 145 95.77 30.39 -3.99
CA ALA A 145 95.21 29.62 -5.11
C ALA A 145 94.97 28.16 -4.70
N GLU A 146 95.89 27.53 -3.96
CA GLU A 146 95.73 26.18 -3.43
C GLU A 146 94.59 26.08 -2.42
N GLN A 147 94.46 27.04 -1.50
CA GLN A 147 93.33 27.13 -0.56
C GLN A 147 92.00 27.33 -1.29
N TYR A 148 91.96 28.16 -2.33
CA TYR A 148 90.76 28.31 -3.16
C TYR A 148 90.41 27.01 -3.89
N GLN A 149 91.39 26.28 -4.42
CA GLN A 149 91.15 24.98 -5.03
C GLN A 149 90.63 23.96 -4.01
N GLU A 150 91.19 23.94 -2.79
CA GLU A 150 90.78 23.02 -1.73
C GLU A 150 89.36 23.32 -1.25
N THR A 151 89.03 24.60 -1.04
CA THR A 151 87.67 25.02 -0.67
C THR A 151 86.65 24.78 -1.78
N LEU A 152 87.03 24.94 -3.05
CA LEU A 152 86.17 24.57 -4.19
C LEU A 152 85.92 23.06 -4.24
N LYS A 153 86.96 22.24 -4.01
CA LYS A 153 86.81 20.77 -3.93
C LYS A 153 85.93 20.36 -2.76
N GLN A 154 86.07 20.99 -1.59
CA GLN A 154 85.23 20.72 -0.43
C GLN A 154 83.78 21.09 -0.70
N LYS A 155 83.52 22.29 -1.21
CA LYS A 155 82.18 22.73 -1.60
C LYS A 155 81.58 21.84 -2.68
N SER A 156 82.35 21.42 -3.69
CA SER A 156 81.83 20.51 -4.71
C SER A 156 81.41 19.18 -4.09
N LYS A 157 82.25 18.59 -3.23
CA LYS A 157 81.94 17.35 -2.52
C LYS A 157 80.72 17.49 -1.60
N GLU A 158 80.59 18.59 -0.88
CA GLU A 158 79.43 18.87 -0.03
C GLU A 158 78.15 19.02 -0.86
N THR A 159 78.21 19.77 -1.96
CA THR A 159 77.05 19.93 -2.86
C THR A 159 76.67 18.64 -3.55
N GLU A 160 77.65 17.80 -3.92
CA GLU A 160 77.42 16.50 -4.54
C GLU A 160 76.79 15.52 -3.55
N LYS A 161 77.27 15.49 -2.30
CA LYS A 161 76.65 14.72 -1.22
C LYS A 161 75.23 15.19 -0.94
N ALA A 162 75.02 16.49 -0.77
CA ALA A 162 73.70 17.06 -0.52
C ALA A 162 72.74 16.83 -1.69
N TRP A 163 73.24 16.86 -2.93
CA TRP A 163 72.47 16.52 -4.12
C TRP A 163 72.09 15.04 -4.14
N PHE A 164 73.03 14.15 -3.84
CA PHE A 164 72.79 12.71 -3.78
C PHE A 164 71.79 12.34 -2.68
N GLU A 165 71.95 12.90 -1.48
CA GLU A 165 71.02 12.70 -0.36
C GLU A 165 69.61 13.18 -0.69
N LYS A 166 69.47 14.38 -1.26
CA LYS A 166 68.16 14.91 -1.68
C LYS A 166 67.54 14.10 -2.81
N ASN A 167 68.33 13.69 -3.80
CA ASN A 167 67.83 12.88 -4.91
C ASN A 167 67.39 11.50 -4.42
N HIS A 168 68.16 10.87 -3.51
CA HIS A 168 67.77 9.61 -2.89
C HIS A 168 66.50 9.76 -2.05
N ALA A 169 66.41 10.79 -1.20
CA ALA A 169 65.22 11.07 -0.40
C ALA A 169 63.97 11.31 -1.27
N TRP A 170 64.13 12.05 -2.38
CA TRP A 170 63.05 12.29 -3.34
C TRP A 170 62.60 11.00 -4.05
N LEU A 171 63.53 10.13 -4.44
CA LEU A 171 63.20 8.83 -5.05
C LEU A 171 62.44 7.94 -4.06
N THR A 172 62.89 7.86 -2.81
CA THR A 172 62.20 7.08 -1.77
C THR A 172 60.81 7.64 -1.48
N GLU A 173 60.65 8.97 -1.39
CA GLU A 173 59.34 9.59 -1.20
C GLU A 173 58.40 9.30 -2.38
N LYS A 174 58.92 9.32 -3.61
CA LYS A 174 58.14 8.97 -4.80
C LYS A 174 57.65 7.53 -4.75
N GLU A 175 58.51 6.59 -4.40
CA GLU A 175 58.17 5.18 -4.27
C GLU A 175 57.14 4.95 -3.15
N GLU A 176 57.34 5.56 -1.97
CA GLU A 176 56.38 5.49 -0.86
C GLU A 176 55.02 6.08 -1.23
N ASN A 177 55.01 7.21 -1.94
CA ASN A 177 53.77 7.84 -2.38
C ASN A 177 53.04 7.00 -3.45
N GLU A 178 53.77 6.38 -4.39
CA GLU A 178 53.19 5.44 -5.34
C GLU A 178 52.60 4.20 -4.66
N GLN A 179 53.27 3.67 -3.63
CA GLN A 179 52.75 2.57 -2.81
C GLN A 179 51.49 3.00 -2.05
N ARG A 180 51.51 4.14 -1.37
CA ARG A 180 50.33 4.70 -0.69
C ARG A 180 49.14 4.91 -1.64
N LEU A 181 49.37 5.42 -2.84
CA LEU A 181 48.31 5.64 -3.82
C LEU A 181 47.71 4.32 -4.29
N LYS A 182 48.55 3.28 -4.51
CA LYS A 182 48.08 1.92 -4.84
C LYS A 182 47.29 1.31 -3.70
N GLU A 183 47.76 1.44 -2.46
CA GLU A 183 47.06 0.94 -1.27
C GLU A 183 45.69 1.63 -1.10
N GLN A 184 45.65 2.96 -1.20
CA GLN A 184 44.39 3.72 -1.17
C GLN A 184 43.45 3.30 -2.30
N GLY A 185 43.97 3.18 -3.53
CA GLY A 185 43.17 2.74 -4.68
C GLY A 185 42.57 1.34 -4.48
N THR A 186 43.35 0.39 -3.97
CA THR A 186 42.84 -0.96 -3.67
C THR A 186 41.85 -0.96 -2.50
N SER A 187 42.06 -0.14 -1.48
CA SER A 187 41.15 0.00 -0.34
C SER A 187 39.81 0.59 -0.76
N VAL A 188 39.82 1.67 -1.53
CA VAL A 188 38.60 2.31 -2.08
C VAL A 188 37.86 1.34 -2.99
N HIS A 189 38.55 0.66 -3.89
CA HIS A 189 37.92 -0.33 -4.78
C HIS A 189 37.33 -1.52 -4.00
N LYS A 190 37.98 -1.99 -2.94
CA LYS A 190 37.42 -3.02 -2.04
C LYS A 190 36.22 -2.50 -1.26
N ALA A 191 36.22 -1.23 -0.84
CA ALA A 191 35.08 -0.60 -0.17
C ALA A 191 33.89 -0.49 -1.12
N GLN A 192 34.08 0.03 -2.33
CA GLN A 192 33.05 0.11 -3.37
C GLN A 192 32.43 -1.26 -3.68
N LYS A 193 33.26 -2.29 -3.87
CA LYS A 193 32.75 -3.66 -4.10
C LYS A 193 31.92 -4.20 -2.94
N ARG A 194 32.31 -3.90 -1.69
CA ARG A 194 31.54 -4.29 -0.51
C ARG A 194 30.21 -3.55 -0.47
N GLU A 195 30.23 -2.23 -0.62
CA GLU A 195 29.02 -1.39 -0.67
C GLU A 195 28.06 -1.84 -1.78
N ASP A 196 28.57 -2.11 -2.99
CA ASP A 196 27.75 -2.60 -4.10
C ASP A 196 27.11 -3.96 -3.77
N SER A 197 27.88 -4.87 -3.15
CA SER A 197 27.38 -6.19 -2.76
C SER A 197 26.35 -6.14 -1.63
N GLU A 198 26.59 -5.30 -0.61
CA GLU A 198 25.69 -5.06 0.51
C GLU A 198 24.42 -4.38 0.02
N TYR A 199 24.53 -3.37 -0.84
CA TYR A 199 23.39 -2.72 -1.47
C TYR A 199 22.55 -3.69 -2.30
N CYS A 200 23.18 -4.50 -3.15
CA CYS A 200 22.48 -5.50 -3.94
C CYS A 200 21.79 -6.55 -3.05
N TYR A 201 22.46 -7.00 -1.99
CA TYR A 201 21.89 -7.94 -1.03
C TYR A 201 20.71 -7.35 -0.26
N ASP A 202 20.84 -6.15 0.27
CA ASP A 202 19.76 -5.46 0.99
C ASP A 202 18.56 -5.21 0.07
N LEU A 203 18.81 -4.88 -1.20
CA LEU A 203 17.78 -4.66 -2.18
C LEU A 203 17.05 -5.97 -2.55
N THR A 204 17.76 -7.08 -2.74
CA THR A 204 17.13 -8.38 -3.00
C THR A 204 16.38 -8.89 -1.77
N LEU A 205 16.93 -8.70 -0.57
CA LEU A 205 16.28 -9.05 0.68
C LEU A 205 14.98 -8.26 0.87
N LYS A 206 15.01 -6.93 0.70
CA LYS A 206 13.81 -6.07 0.79
C LYS A 206 12.75 -6.46 -0.23
N ARG A 207 13.15 -6.81 -1.46
CA ARG A 207 12.23 -7.31 -2.49
C ARG A 207 11.63 -8.65 -2.09
N GLY A 208 12.46 -9.60 -1.63
CA GLY A 208 12.01 -10.90 -1.15
C GLY A 208 10.98 -10.79 -0.02
N ILE A 209 11.26 -9.96 0.99
CA ILE A 209 10.32 -9.68 2.09
C ILE A 209 9.03 -9.06 1.56
N SER A 210 9.13 -8.06 0.67
CA SER A 210 7.94 -7.41 0.09
C SER A 210 7.08 -8.37 -0.73
N ASP A 211 7.71 -9.27 -1.50
CA ASP A 211 7.04 -10.29 -2.29
C ASP A 211 6.37 -11.33 -1.38
N GLU A 212 7.06 -11.78 -0.33
CA GLU A 212 6.51 -12.68 0.69
C GLU A 212 5.29 -12.07 1.38
N ASP A 213 5.40 -10.83 1.88
CA ASP A 213 4.31 -10.07 2.49
C ASP A 213 3.12 -9.94 1.54
N TYR A 214 3.36 -9.58 0.28
CA TYR A 214 2.32 -9.49 -0.75
C TYR A 214 1.65 -10.84 -1.00
N THR A 215 2.43 -11.92 -1.12
CA THR A 215 1.85 -13.27 -1.32
C THR A 215 1.05 -13.73 -0.11
N GLN A 216 1.48 -13.39 1.10
CA GLN A 216 0.76 -13.70 2.33
C GLN A 216 -0.56 -12.92 2.40
N GLN A 217 -0.55 -11.62 2.13
CA GLN A 217 -1.77 -10.80 2.06
C GLN A 217 -2.74 -11.33 1.02
N LYS A 218 -2.25 -11.70 -0.17
CA LYS A 218 -3.08 -12.29 -1.23
C LYS A 218 -3.70 -13.62 -0.77
N LYS A 219 -2.94 -14.48 -0.10
CA LYS A 219 -3.45 -15.75 0.46
C LYS A 219 -4.53 -15.49 1.53
N GLN A 220 -4.31 -14.56 2.44
CA GLN A 220 -5.28 -14.20 3.48
C GLN A 220 -6.58 -13.65 2.88
N GLN A 221 -6.48 -12.76 1.88
CA GLN A 221 -7.65 -12.25 1.17
C GLN A 221 -8.42 -13.37 0.45
N GLN A 222 -7.72 -14.27 -0.22
CA GLN A 222 -8.35 -15.41 -0.89
C GLN A 222 -9.03 -16.36 0.11
N GLN A 223 -8.39 -16.64 1.25
CA GLN A 223 -8.99 -17.43 2.32
C GLN A 223 -10.26 -16.77 2.86
N ALA A 224 -10.22 -15.47 3.15
CA ALA A 224 -11.38 -14.73 3.62
C ALA A 224 -12.54 -14.71 2.60
N LEU A 225 -12.23 -14.57 1.30
CA LEU A 225 -13.22 -14.67 0.23
C LEU A 225 -13.84 -16.06 0.16
N ASN A 226 -13.01 -17.12 0.19
CA ASN A 226 -13.49 -18.50 0.16
C ASN A 226 -14.36 -18.82 1.38
N GLU A 227 -13.96 -18.40 2.59
CA GLU A 227 -14.77 -18.55 3.81
C GLU A 227 -16.11 -17.81 3.70
N LEU A 228 -16.11 -16.61 3.14
CA LEU A 228 -17.33 -15.83 2.90
C LEU A 228 -18.24 -16.52 1.87
N GLU A 229 -17.67 -17.06 0.79
CA GLU A 229 -18.41 -17.83 -0.21
C GLU A 229 -19.00 -19.10 0.39
N GLU A 230 -18.24 -19.84 1.20
CA GLU A 230 -18.72 -21.06 1.87
C GLU A 230 -19.84 -20.76 2.87
N THR A 231 -19.69 -19.73 3.70
CA THR A 231 -20.73 -19.31 4.66
C THR A 231 -21.99 -18.85 3.93
N ARG A 232 -21.86 -18.06 2.87
CA ARG A 232 -22.99 -17.65 2.02
C ARG A 232 -23.66 -18.85 1.36
N ARG A 233 -22.88 -19.80 0.83
CA ARG A 233 -23.40 -21.01 0.18
C ARG A 233 -24.15 -21.89 1.19
N LYS A 234 -23.64 -22.06 2.41
CA LYS A 234 -24.34 -22.77 3.49
C LYS A 234 -25.66 -22.08 3.83
N ALA A 235 -25.65 -20.76 4.06
CA ALA A 235 -26.86 -19.99 4.36
C ALA A 235 -27.90 -20.05 3.22
N TRP A 236 -27.45 -20.01 1.96
CA TRP A 236 -28.33 -20.14 0.81
C TRP A 236 -28.96 -21.53 0.72
N ASN A 237 -28.17 -22.59 0.90
CA ASN A 237 -28.67 -23.97 0.91
C ASN A 237 -29.69 -24.19 2.05
N GLU A 238 -29.45 -23.64 3.24
CA GLU A 238 -30.39 -23.70 4.36
C GLU A 238 -31.70 -22.96 4.02
N ARG A 239 -31.60 -21.77 3.42
CA ARG A 239 -32.77 -21.00 2.97
C ARG A 239 -33.55 -21.73 1.88
N GLU A 240 -32.88 -22.34 0.91
CA GLU A 240 -33.53 -23.13 -0.13
C GLU A 240 -34.26 -24.35 0.45
N LYS A 241 -33.65 -25.06 1.40
CA LYS A 241 -34.31 -26.17 2.10
C LYS A 241 -35.54 -25.70 2.86
N ALA A 242 -35.42 -24.62 3.63
CA ALA A 242 -36.55 -24.05 4.38
C ALA A 242 -37.69 -23.59 3.46
N LEU A 243 -37.36 -22.96 2.33
CA LEU A 243 -38.35 -22.57 1.32
C LEU A 243 -39.02 -23.80 0.69
N ALA A 244 -38.25 -24.83 0.33
CA ALA A 244 -38.80 -26.06 -0.24
C ALA A 244 -39.74 -26.79 0.74
N GLU A 245 -39.40 -26.84 2.03
CA GLU A 245 -40.28 -27.40 3.07
C GLU A 245 -41.55 -26.57 3.24
N ARG A 246 -41.44 -25.24 3.29
CA ARG A 246 -42.59 -24.34 3.38
C ARG A 246 -43.50 -24.46 2.16
N ASP A 247 -42.93 -24.60 0.96
CA ASP A 247 -43.70 -24.77 -0.28
C ASP A 247 -44.40 -26.13 -0.32
N LYS A 248 -43.79 -27.21 0.20
CA LYS A 248 -44.47 -28.50 0.40
C LYS A 248 -45.65 -28.38 1.36
N GLN A 249 -45.44 -27.78 2.54
CA GLN A 249 -46.51 -27.54 3.51
C GLN A 249 -47.64 -26.69 2.90
N PHE A 250 -47.29 -25.66 2.13
CA PHE A 250 -48.26 -24.83 1.44
C PHE A 250 -49.08 -25.63 0.42
N GLN A 251 -48.44 -26.50 -0.37
CA GLN A 251 -49.15 -27.38 -1.31
C GLN A 251 -50.06 -28.37 -0.58
N GLU A 252 -49.61 -28.98 0.52
CA GLU A 252 -50.44 -29.86 1.34
C GLU A 252 -51.66 -29.14 1.93
N ILE A 253 -51.46 -27.95 2.51
CA ILE A 253 -52.57 -27.14 3.04
C ILE A 253 -53.51 -26.73 1.92
N LYS A 254 -52.98 -26.28 0.78
CA LYS A 254 -53.79 -25.90 -0.38
C LYS A 254 -54.65 -27.07 -0.85
N THR A 255 -54.08 -28.26 -0.99
CA THR A 255 -54.87 -29.45 -1.38
C THR A 255 -55.93 -29.83 -0.36
N LYS A 256 -55.66 -29.69 0.95
CA LYS A 256 -56.65 -29.88 2.01
C LYS A 256 -57.78 -28.85 1.91
N VAL A 257 -57.44 -27.57 1.73
CA VAL A 257 -58.41 -26.48 1.55
C VAL A 257 -59.27 -26.71 0.30
N ASP A 258 -58.67 -27.13 -0.81
CA ASP A 258 -59.40 -27.42 -2.06
C ASP A 258 -60.33 -28.64 -1.93
N ARG A 259 -59.98 -29.62 -1.09
CA ARG A 259 -60.80 -30.81 -0.80
C ARG A 259 -61.88 -30.56 0.25
N PHE A 260 -61.66 -29.63 1.17
CA PHE A 260 -62.52 -29.38 2.32
C PHE A 260 -63.99 -29.10 1.96
N PRO A 261 -64.34 -28.29 0.94
CA PRO A 261 -65.73 -28.09 0.54
C PRO A 261 -66.43 -29.39 0.13
N LYS A 262 -65.74 -30.26 -0.62
CA LYS A 262 -66.29 -31.55 -1.06
C LYS A 262 -66.47 -32.49 0.12
N GLU A 263 -65.49 -32.58 1.01
CA GLU A 263 -65.58 -33.38 2.23
C GLU A 263 -66.74 -32.90 3.11
N LEU A 264 -66.88 -31.59 3.30
CA LEU A 264 -67.97 -30.96 4.03
C LEU A 264 -69.33 -31.25 3.40
N GLU A 265 -69.48 -31.11 2.08
CA GLU A 265 -70.71 -31.47 1.37
C GLU A 265 -71.07 -32.95 1.56
N THR A 266 -70.09 -33.86 1.47
CA THR A 266 -70.34 -35.30 1.67
C THR A 266 -70.70 -35.62 3.12
N ALA A 267 -70.08 -34.95 4.10
CA ALA A 267 -70.39 -35.11 5.51
C ALA A 267 -71.79 -34.59 5.84
N ILE A 268 -72.19 -33.43 5.29
CA ILE A 268 -73.54 -32.89 5.44
C ILE A 268 -74.57 -33.83 4.81
N LYS A 269 -74.32 -34.36 3.60
CA LYS A 269 -75.22 -35.32 2.96
C LYS A 269 -75.38 -36.59 3.80
N LYS A 270 -74.28 -37.19 4.26
CA LYS A 270 -74.32 -38.36 5.16
C LYS A 270 -75.10 -38.08 6.43
N ALA A 271 -74.79 -36.98 7.13
CA ALA A 271 -75.49 -36.61 8.36
C ALA A 271 -77.00 -36.35 8.13
N LYS A 272 -77.36 -35.77 6.98
CA LYS A 272 -78.76 -35.57 6.58
C LYS A 272 -79.45 -36.90 6.27
N ASP A 273 -78.79 -37.80 5.56
CA ASP A 273 -79.34 -39.12 5.22
C ASP A 273 -79.49 -40.00 6.48
N GLU A 274 -78.50 -40.01 7.37
CA GLU A 274 -78.57 -40.68 8.67
C GLU A 274 -79.68 -40.07 9.54
N GLY A 275 -79.76 -38.74 9.65
CA GLY A 275 -80.80 -38.06 10.40
C GLY A 275 -82.20 -38.33 9.86
N THR A 276 -82.40 -38.31 8.54
CA THR A 276 -83.69 -38.67 7.92
C THR A 276 -83.99 -40.16 8.06
N GLY A 277 -82.99 -41.04 8.01
CA GLY A 277 -83.12 -42.47 8.27
C GLY A 277 -83.58 -42.76 9.69
N ILE A 278 -82.92 -42.17 10.68
CA ILE A 278 -83.30 -42.28 12.10
C ILE A 278 -84.72 -41.72 12.31
N ALA A 279 -85.03 -40.54 11.77
CA ALA A 279 -86.35 -39.94 11.90
C ALA A 279 -87.46 -40.80 11.27
N ARG A 280 -87.23 -41.34 10.06
CA ARG A 280 -88.17 -42.26 9.40
C ARG A 280 -88.35 -43.56 10.18
N HIS A 281 -87.27 -44.12 10.70
CA HIS A 281 -87.33 -45.34 11.49
C HIS A 281 -88.11 -45.12 12.80
N GLN A 282 -87.83 -44.02 13.51
CA GLN A 282 -88.56 -43.65 14.71
C GLN A 282 -90.04 -43.34 14.42
N ALA A 283 -90.34 -42.63 13.33
CA ALA A 283 -91.71 -42.36 12.92
C ALA A 283 -92.46 -43.65 12.55
N LYS A 284 -91.81 -44.58 11.85
CA LYS A 284 -92.37 -45.89 11.51
C LYS A 284 -92.66 -46.71 12.76
N ILE A 285 -91.70 -46.83 13.69
CA ILE A 285 -91.91 -47.53 14.97
C ILE A 285 -93.07 -46.89 15.74
N LYS A 286 -93.12 -45.55 15.86
CA LYS A 286 -94.21 -44.87 16.56
C LYS A 286 -95.56 -45.12 15.89
N ALA A 287 -95.62 -45.08 14.57
CA ALA A 287 -96.85 -45.35 13.83
C ALA A 287 -97.29 -46.82 13.97
N GLU A 288 -96.37 -47.78 13.89
CA GLU A 288 -96.65 -49.20 14.10
C GLU A 288 -97.11 -49.48 15.53
N LEU A 289 -96.47 -48.86 16.52
CA LEU A 289 -96.84 -48.99 17.92
C LEU A 289 -98.22 -48.37 18.19
N ALA A 290 -98.50 -47.17 17.67
CA ALA A 290 -99.82 -46.55 17.77
C ALA A 290 -100.91 -47.36 17.05
N ALA A 291 -100.61 -47.95 15.89
CA ALA A 291 -101.53 -48.83 15.18
C ALA A 291 -101.81 -50.11 15.98
N LYS A 292 -100.78 -50.71 16.60
CA LYS A 292 -100.93 -51.89 17.47
C LYS A 292 -101.69 -51.57 18.76
N GLU A 293 -101.47 -50.40 19.35
CA GLU A 293 -102.26 -49.91 20.47
C GLU A 293 -103.74 -49.74 20.08
N PHE A 294 -104.02 -49.13 18.93
CA PHE A 294 -105.39 -48.99 18.43
C PHE A 294 -106.07 -50.32 18.10
N GLU A 295 -105.35 -51.26 17.45
CA GLU A 295 -105.84 -52.63 17.23
C GLU A 295 -106.14 -53.33 18.55
N GLY A 296 -105.25 -53.23 19.54
CA GLY A 296 -105.47 -53.80 20.88
C GLY A 296 -106.64 -53.18 21.62
N GLU A 297 -106.80 -51.85 21.59
CA GLU A 297 -107.96 -51.16 22.16
C GLU A 297 -109.27 -51.56 21.46
N ALA A 298 -109.24 -51.74 20.13
CA ALA A 298 -110.38 -52.22 19.36
C ALA A 298 -110.74 -53.66 19.73
N GLU A 299 -109.76 -54.57 19.85
CA GLU A 299 -109.98 -55.95 20.30
C GLU A 299 -110.54 -56.02 21.73
N ILE A 300 -109.99 -55.23 22.65
CA ILE A 300 -110.50 -55.12 24.03
C ILE A 300 -111.94 -54.62 24.01
N SER A 301 -112.25 -53.61 23.19
CA SER A 301 -113.60 -53.07 23.06
C SER A 301 -114.56 -54.11 22.46
N GLN A 302 -114.13 -54.86 21.45
CA GLN A 302 -114.90 -55.97 20.88
C GLN A 302 -115.15 -57.09 21.90
N LEU A 303 -114.14 -57.47 22.70
CA LEU A 303 -114.30 -58.45 23.77
C LEU A 303 -115.28 -57.97 24.85
N LYS A 304 -115.22 -56.68 25.23
CA LYS A 304 -116.20 -56.07 26.14
C LYS A 304 -117.62 -56.11 25.55
N ILE A 305 -117.77 -55.78 24.27
CA ILE A 305 -119.07 -55.86 23.57
C ILE A 305 -119.59 -57.30 23.61
N ARG A 306 -118.78 -58.31 23.24
CA ARG A 306 -119.18 -59.72 23.29
C ARG A 306 -119.55 -60.17 24.70
N ALA A 307 -118.78 -59.77 25.72
CA ALA A 307 -119.07 -60.08 27.11
C ALA A 307 -120.40 -59.45 27.56
N PHE A 308 -120.67 -58.20 27.16
CA PHE A 308 -121.97 -57.56 27.42
C PHE A 308 -123.12 -58.21 26.64
N GLU A 309 -122.91 -58.62 25.39
CA GLU A 309 -123.90 -59.37 24.60
C GLU A 309 -124.24 -60.71 25.25
N GLU A 310 -123.23 -61.46 25.74
CA GLU A 310 -123.43 -62.70 26.48
C GLU A 310 -124.15 -62.46 27.83
N GLN A 311 -123.78 -61.39 28.55
CA GLN A 311 -124.49 -60.99 29.77
C GLN A 311 -125.95 -60.60 29.48
N VAL A 312 -126.22 -59.86 28.40
CA VAL A 312 -127.59 -59.54 27.99
C VAL A 312 -128.35 -60.81 27.63
N ALA A 313 -127.76 -61.73 26.86
CA ALA A 313 -128.40 -62.99 26.49
C ALA A 313 -128.72 -63.85 27.73
N THR A 314 -127.82 -63.93 28.70
CA THR A 314 -128.07 -64.66 29.97
C THR A 314 -129.15 -64.00 30.81
N GLN A 315 -129.16 -62.66 30.91
CA GLN A 315 -130.21 -61.90 31.59
C GLN A 315 -131.58 -62.06 30.89
N THR A 316 -131.64 -62.00 29.56
CA THR A 316 -132.87 -62.24 28.79
C THR A 316 -133.40 -63.65 29.07
N ASN A 317 -132.54 -64.68 29.02
CA ASN A 317 -132.93 -66.04 29.37
C ASN A 317 -133.44 -66.17 30.82
N GLN A 318 -132.89 -65.40 31.77
CA GLN A 318 -133.40 -65.35 33.14
C GLN A 318 -134.76 -64.65 33.23
N ILE A 319 -134.94 -63.53 32.51
CA ILE A 319 -136.22 -62.81 32.42
C ILE A 319 -137.29 -63.71 31.81
N ASP A 320 -136.98 -64.45 30.73
CA ASP A 320 -137.93 -65.38 30.11
C ASP A 320 -138.31 -66.50 31.10
N LYS A 321 -137.34 -67.09 31.80
CA LYS A 321 -137.60 -68.09 32.86
C LYS A 321 -138.46 -67.53 33.99
N LEU A 322 -138.15 -66.33 34.48
CA LEU A 322 -138.94 -65.65 35.52
C LEU A 322 -140.35 -65.30 35.01
N SER A 323 -140.49 -64.89 33.74
CA SER A 323 -141.76 -64.59 33.09
C SER A 323 -142.61 -65.84 32.96
N MET A 324 -142.03 -66.97 32.55
CA MET A 324 -142.71 -68.27 32.54
C MET A 324 -143.11 -68.73 33.95
N GLN A 325 -142.25 -68.53 34.95
CA GLN A 325 -142.58 -68.83 36.35
C GLN A 325 -143.71 -67.93 36.87
N LEU A 326 -143.73 -66.65 36.48
CA LEU A 326 -144.78 -65.70 36.84
C LEU A 326 -146.09 -66.03 36.14
N GLU A 327 -146.08 -66.40 34.86
CA GLU A 327 -147.26 -66.83 34.12
C GLU A 327 -147.83 -68.15 34.68
N ALA A 328 -146.95 -69.08 35.08
CA ALA A 328 -147.34 -70.28 35.80
C ALA A 328 -147.92 -69.96 37.19
N ALA A 329 -147.33 -69.01 37.93
CA ALA A 329 -147.85 -68.56 39.22
C ALA A 329 -149.19 -67.81 39.08
N LEU A 330 -149.36 -67.01 38.04
CA LEU A 330 -150.63 -66.36 37.69
C LEU A 330 -151.69 -67.40 37.33
N LYS A 331 -151.35 -68.42 36.53
CA LYS A 331 -152.24 -69.57 36.29
C LYS A 331 -152.61 -70.29 37.57
N GLN A 332 -151.64 -70.59 38.44
CA GLN A 332 -151.91 -71.21 39.74
C GLN A 332 -152.81 -70.33 40.63
N ALA A 333 -152.60 -69.01 40.65
CA ALA A 333 -153.46 -68.08 41.36
C ALA A 333 -154.87 -68.00 40.77
N GLN A 334 -155.00 -68.06 39.44
CA GLN A 334 -156.27 -68.06 38.72
C GLN A 334 -157.01 -69.38 38.92
N GLU A 335 -156.32 -70.52 38.89
CA GLU A 335 -156.87 -71.82 39.26
C GLU A 335 -157.33 -71.85 40.74
N LEU A 336 -156.57 -71.22 41.65
CA LEU A 336 -156.98 -71.10 43.05
C LEU A 336 -158.23 -70.22 43.21
N ALA A 337 -158.33 -69.12 42.43
CA ALA A 337 -159.50 -68.24 42.42
C ALA A 337 -160.74 -68.96 41.83
N VAL A 338 -160.57 -69.73 40.75
CA VAL A 338 -161.65 -70.56 40.17
C VAL A 338 -162.08 -71.63 41.17
N LYS A 339 -161.13 -72.29 41.86
CA LYS A 339 -161.42 -73.29 42.88
C LYS A 339 -162.10 -72.71 44.13
N ALA A 340 -161.84 -71.45 44.46
CA ALA A 340 -162.55 -70.72 45.52
C ALA A 340 -163.98 -70.31 45.10
N ILE A 341 -164.20 -69.97 43.82
CA ILE A 341 -165.52 -69.61 43.28
C ILE A 341 -166.40 -70.86 43.12
N GLU A 342 -165.87 -71.97 42.60
CA GLU A 342 -166.59 -73.26 42.48
C GLU A 342 -166.84 -73.95 43.84
N GLY A 343 -165.99 -73.70 44.84
CA GLY A 343 -166.21 -74.18 46.20
C GLY A 343 -167.43 -73.55 46.89
N SER A 344 -167.82 -72.33 46.50
CA SER A 344 -168.98 -71.63 47.09
C SER A 344 -170.31 -71.96 46.39
N SER A 345 -170.28 -72.33 45.11
CA SER A 345 -171.49 -72.56 44.31
C SER A 345 -172.11 -73.96 44.52
N SER A 346 -171.33 -74.96 44.96
CA SER A 346 -171.83 -76.29 45.30
C SER A 346 -172.58 -76.34 46.64
N HIS A 347 -172.32 -75.41 47.56
CA HIS A 347 -173.06 -75.36 48.83
C HIS A 347 -174.50 -74.87 48.64
N SER A 348 -174.73 -73.89 47.74
CA SER A 348 -176.06 -73.34 47.47
C SER A 348 -177.00 -74.31 46.74
N SER A 349 -176.44 -75.20 45.90
CA SER A 349 -177.23 -76.18 45.14
C SER A 349 -177.63 -77.42 45.95
N PHE A 350 -176.96 -77.68 47.09
CA PHE A 350 -177.37 -78.73 48.03
C PHE A 350 -178.52 -78.28 48.97
N GLU A 351 -178.63 -76.99 49.29
CA GLU A 351 -179.75 -76.45 50.07
C GLU A 351 -181.04 -76.35 49.24
N ALA A 352 -180.95 -75.95 47.96
CA ALA A 352 -182.10 -75.87 47.05
C ALA A 352 -182.73 -77.24 46.72
N LEU A 353 -181.93 -78.32 46.73
CA LEU A 353 -182.44 -79.69 46.50
C LEU A 353 -183.18 -80.25 47.73
N LYS A 354 -182.84 -79.79 48.93
CA LYS A 354 -183.48 -80.20 50.19
C LYS A 354 -184.81 -79.47 50.41
N GLU A 355 -184.96 -78.27 49.87
CA GLU A 355 -186.18 -77.46 49.97
C GLU A 355 -187.29 -77.93 48.98
N ILE A 356 -186.92 -78.47 47.81
CA ILE A 356 -187.89 -78.99 46.81
C ILE A 356 -188.44 -80.39 47.17
N ALA A 357 -187.77 -81.17 48.02
CA ALA A 357 -188.24 -82.49 48.45
C ALA A 357 -189.25 -82.47 49.62
N LEU A 358 -189.39 -81.34 50.33
CA LEU A 358 -190.26 -81.20 51.51
C LEU A 358 -191.62 -80.52 51.22
N GLU A 359 -191.80 -79.89 50.05
CA GLU A 359 -193.05 -79.22 49.66
C GLU A 359 -194.04 -80.09 48.85
N GLN A 360 -193.65 -81.29 48.39
CA GLN A 360 -194.58 -82.22 47.70
C GLN A 360 -195.27 -83.27 48.61
N ALA A 361 -195.12 -83.19 49.93
CA ALA A 361 -195.69 -84.15 50.89
C ALA A 361 -196.89 -83.64 51.72
N LYS A 362 -197.53 -82.49 51.38
CA LYS A 362 -198.72 -82.03 52.11
C LYS A 362 -199.70 -81.15 51.32
N ASN A 363 -200.32 -81.70 50.26
CA ASN A 363 -201.77 -81.51 50.00
C ASN A 363 -202.28 -82.44 48.87
N GLN A 364 -203.30 -83.24 49.21
CA GLN A 364 -203.91 -84.30 48.40
C GLN A 364 -205.22 -83.87 47.69
N THR A 365 -205.41 -84.38 46.46
CA THR A 365 -206.65 -84.89 45.81
C THR A 365 -207.92 -84.03 45.61
N LYS A 366 -208.33 -83.89 44.33
CA LYS A 366 -209.66 -84.14 43.67
C LYS A 366 -209.61 -83.48 42.28
N ALA A 367 -210.05 -84.04 41.14
CA ALA A 367 -211.05 -85.08 40.85
C ALA A 367 -210.82 -85.74 39.47
N LYS A 368 -211.31 -86.99 39.39
CA LYS A 368 -211.61 -87.86 38.23
C LYS A 368 -210.49 -88.34 37.31
#